data_AF-A0ABD0MN92-F1
#
_entry.id   AF-A0ABD0MN92-F1
#
_cell.length_a   1.000
_cell.length_b   1.000
_cell.length_c   1.000
_cell.angle_alpha   90.00
_cell.angle_beta   90.00
_cell.angle_gamma   90.00
#
_symmetry.space_group_name_H-M   'P 1'
#
loop_
_entity.id
_entity.type
_entity.pdbx_description
1 polymer ?
#
loop_
_entity_poly.entity_id
_entity_poly.type
_entity_poly.pdbx_seq_one_letter_code
_entity_poly.pdbx_strand_id
1 'polypeptide(L)' 'TDVTVCFCEVDGNPSPELEWHLSGRPVTNSSNTFISEERLSSTGLRSSITLHHNNTHGTARKLQLPLSHLQFT' A
#
# COMPACT_ATOMS: atom_id res chain seq x y z
N THR A 1 -12.06 14.70 -10.31
CA THR A 1 -11.46 14.14 -9.08
C THR A 1 -10.10 13.64 -9.46
N ASP A 2 -9.06 14.15 -8.81
CA ASP A 2 -7.72 13.57 -8.97
C ASP A 2 -7.71 12.25 -8.20
N VAL A 3 -7.05 11.23 -8.74
CA VAL A 3 -6.97 9.90 -8.11
C VAL A 3 -5.55 9.42 -8.25
N THR A 4 -4.90 9.12 -7.12
CA THR A 4 -3.60 8.44 -7.13
C THR A 4 -3.80 6.97 -6.85
N VAL A 5 -3.25 6.14 -7.74
CA VAL A 5 -3.16 4.69 -7.54
C VAL A 5 -1.70 4.32 -7.33
N CYS A 6 -1.43 3.56 -6.28
CA CYS A 6 -0.12 2.97 -6.03
C CYS A 6 -0.30 1.48 -5.80
N PHE A 7 0.68 0.69 -6.21
CA PHE A 7 0.69 -0.74 -5.97
C PHE A 7 2.06 -1.19 -5.45
N CYS A 8 2.03 -2.29 -4.71
CA CYS A 8 3.19 -2.99 -4.22
C CYS A 8 3.04 -4.45 -4.56
N GLU A 9 4.11 -5.05 -5.06
CA GLU A 9 4.22 -6.49 -5.27
C GLU A 9 5.40 -6.98 -4.45
N VAL A 10 5.19 -8.05 -3.71
CA VAL A 10 6.20 -8.65 -2.84
C VAL A 10 6.07 -10.17 -2.92
N ASP A 11 7.19 -10.86 -2.82
CA ASP A 11 7.25 -12.30 -2.67
C ASP A 11 8.01 -12.64 -1.39
N GLY A 12 7.50 -13.58 -0.61
CA GLY A 12 8.09 -13.99 0.66
C GLY A 12 7.62 -15.38 1.08
N ASN A 13 8.49 -16.11 1.78
CA ASN A 13 8.17 -17.41 2.35
C ASN A 13 8.53 -17.42 3.86
N PRO A 14 7.55 -17.42 4.78
CA PRO A 14 6.10 -17.51 4.55
C PRO A 14 5.53 -16.26 3.84
N SER A 15 4.32 -16.39 3.28
CA SER A 15 3.64 -15.29 2.55
C SER A 15 3.70 -13.98 3.35
N PRO A 16 4.10 -12.86 2.73
CA PRO A 16 4.28 -11.58 3.41
C PRO A 16 2.94 -10.96 3.79
N GLU A 17 2.99 -10.01 4.73
CA GLU A 17 1.88 -9.14 5.10
C GLU A 17 2.21 -7.70 4.65
N LEU A 18 1.23 -6.96 4.16
CA LEU A 18 1.41 -5.60 3.66
C LEU A 18 0.52 -4.62 4.43
N GLU A 19 1.08 -3.45 4.75
CA GLU A 19 0.34 -2.33 5.31
C GLU A 19 0.70 -1.05 4.54
N TRP A 20 -0.22 -0.10 4.44
CA TRP A 20 0.09 1.19 3.81
C TRP A 20 0.29 2.24 4.88
N HIS A 21 1.43 2.92 4.87
CA HIS A 21 1.68 4.08 5.71
C HIS A 21 1.70 5.34 4.87
N LEU A 22 0.98 6.36 5.31
CA LEU A 22 1.01 7.69 4.76
C LEU A 22 1.56 8.66 5.79
N SER A 23 2.67 9.32 5.46
CA SER A 23 3.34 10.25 6.40
C SER A 23 3.63 9.60 7.75
N GLY A 24 4.01 8.32 7.73
CA GLY A 24 4.30 7.50 8.91
C GLY A 24 3.08 6.94 9.64
N ARG A 25 1.85 7.28 9.24
CA ARG A 25 0.62 6.78 9.88
C ARG A 25 -0.01 5.65 9.07
N PRO A 26 -0.54 4.60 9.72
CA PRO A 26 -1.22 3.51 9.06
C PRO A 26 -2.46 4.03 8.32
N VAL A 27 -2.70 3.50 7.12
CA VAL A 27 -3.83 3.87 6.26
C VAL A 27 -4.78 2.69 6.17
N THR A 28 -6.06 2.97 6.40
CA THR A 28 -7.15 1.99 6.30
C THR A 28 -8.14 2.39 5.22
N ASN A 29 -9.01 1.45 4.85
CA ASN A 29 -10.12 1.70 3.95
C ASN A 29 -11.05 2.80 4.51
N SER A 30 -11.40 3.77 3.66
CA SER A 30 -12.31 4.88 3.99
C SER A 30 -13.01 5.39 2.72
N SER A 31 -13.87 6.39 2.84
CA SER A 31 -14.51 7.03 1.68
C SER A 31 -13.51 7.66 0.69
N ASN A 32 -12.31 8.01 1.17
CA ASN A 32 -11.26 8.64 0.36
C ASN A 32 -10.08 7.71 0.04
N THR A 33 -10.09 6.49 0.57
CA THR A 33 -8.98 5.55 0.40
C THR A 33 -9.51 4.14 0.23
N PHE A 34 -9.15 3.48 -0.86
CA PHE A 34 -9.48 2.09 -1.11
C PHE A 34 -8.20 1.25 -1.18
N ILE A 35 -8.14 0.16 -0.41
CA ILE A 35 -7.02 -0.77 -0.36
C ILE A 35 -7.54 -2.15 -0.75
N SER A 36 -6.87 -2.78 -1.71
CA SER A 36 -7.18 -4.13 -2.18
C SER A 36 -5.91 -4.97 -2.24
N GLU A 37 -6.03 -6.25 -1.86
CA GLU A 37 -4.95 -7.21 -1.92
C GLU A 37 -5.31 -8.36 -2.86
N GLU A 38 -4.34 -8.80 -3.65
CA GLU A 38 -4.44 -9.89 -4.61
C GLU A 38 -3.27 -10.85 -4.41
N ARG A 39 -3.59 -12.14 -4.24
CA ARG A 39 -2.55 -13.17 -4.14
C ARG A 39 -2.10 -13.57 -5.54
N LEU A 40 -0.83 -13.30 -5.86
CA LEU A 40 -0.24 -13.60 -7.17
C LEU A 40 0.30 -15.04 -7.24
N SER A 41 0.77 -15.60 -6.12
CA SER A 41 1.30 -16.97 -6.03
C SER A 41 1.14 -17.54 -4.61
N SER A 42 1.76 -18.69 -4.30
CA SER A 42 1.79 -19.22 -2.92
C SER A 42 2.56 -18.32 -1.94
N THR A 43 3.48 -17.50 -2.46
CA THR A 43 4.41 -16.64 -1.70
C THR A 43 4.30 -15.17 -2.09
N GLY A 44 3.60 -14.87 -3.19
CA GLY A 44 3.49 -13.55 -3.79
C GLY A 44 2.18 -12.85 -3.45
N LEU A 45 2.28 -11.59 -3.03
CA LEU A 45 1.16 -10.72 -2.69
C LEU A 45 1.29 -9.38 -3.44
N ARG A 46 0.18 -8.89 -3.96
CA ARG A 46 0.04 -7.56 -4.52
C ARG A 46 -0.96 -6.76 -3.70
N SER A 47 -0.56 -5.59 -3.20
CA SER A 47 -1.48 -4.63 -2.57
C SER A 47 -1.59 -3.40 -3.45
N SER A 48 -2.81 -2.88 -3.63
CA SER A 48 -3.09 -1.66 -4.37
C SER A 48 -3.85 -0.69 -3.48
N ILE A 49 -3.44 0.57 -3.47
CA ILE A 49 -4.10 1.66 -2.76
C ILE A 49 -4.53 2.73 -3.76
N THR A 50 -5.79 3.13 -3.65
CA THR A 50 -6.40 4.22 -4.42
C THR A 50 -6.74 5.35 -3.45
N LEU A 51 -6.17 6.52 -3.67
CA LEU A 51 -6.43 7.72 -2.89
C LEU A 51 -7.26 8.70 -3.72
N HIS A 52 -8.43 9.03 -3.22
CA HIS A 52 -9.25 10.12 -3.73
C HIS A 52 -8.87 11.38 -2.95
N HIS A 53 -8.30 12.36 -3.64
CA HIS A 53 -7.90 13.63 -3.04
C HIS A 53 -8.77 14.78 -3.52
N ASN A 54 -9.19 15.58 -2.54
CA ASN A 54 -9.66 16.93 -2.79
C ASN A 54 -8.42 17.81 -2.89
N ASN A 55 -8.13 18.33 -4.08
CA ASN A 55 -6.93 19.10 -4.38
C ASN A 55 -6.76 20.30 -3.43
N THR A 56 -6.00 20.14 -2.36
CA THR A 56 -5.51 21.22 -1.52
C THR A 56 -4.01 21.34 -1.76
N HIS A 57 -3.63 22.26 -2.65
CA HIS A 57 -2.29 22.80 -2.86
C HIS A 57 -1.10 21.91 -2.42
N GLY A 58 -0.50 21.20 -3.38
CA GLY A 58 0.93 20.86 -3.37
C GLY A 58 1.47 20.04 -2.19
N THR A 59 0.67 19.20 -1.53
CA THR A 59 1.20 18.35 -0.45
C THR A 59 1.76 17.05 -1.03
N ALA A 60 3.09 16.90 -1.09
CA ALA A 60 3.72 15.64 -1.45
C ALA A 60 3.41 14.59 -0.36
N ARG A 61 2.65 13.55 -0.72
CA ARG A 61 2.27 12.45 0.16
C ARG A 61 3.25 11.30 -0.04
N LYS A 62 4.08 11.01 0.98
CA LYS A 62 4.95 9.83 0.97
C LYS A 62 4.16 8.62 1.45
N LEU A 63 3.86 7.72 0.52
CA LEU A 63 3.39 6.37 0.84
C LEU A 63 4.62 5.49 1.09
N GLN A 64 4.60 4.75 2.19
CA GLN A 64 5.63 3.79 2.56
C GLN A 64 4.94 2.48 2.89
N LEU A 65 5.44 1.39 2.33
CA LEU A 65 5.03 0.05 2.72
C LEU A 65 6.03 -0.42 3.79
N PRO A 66 5.57 -0.87 4.98
CA PRO A 66 6.41 -1.69 5.82
C PRO A 66 6.50 -3.04 5.12
N LEU A 67 7.61 -3.28 4.43
CA LEU A 67 8.06 -4.65 4.25
C LEU A 67 8.42 -5.14 5.66
N SER A 68 7.46 -5.75 6.35
CA SER A 68 7.70 -6.37 7.66
C SER A 68 8.69 -7.51 7.44
N HIS A 69 9.97 -7.19 7.60
CA HIS A 69 11.07 -8.14 7.68
C HIS A 69 11.04 -9.25 6.60
N LEU A 70 11.47 -8.91 5.38
CA LEU A 70 12.17 -9.89 4.56
C LEU A 70 13.47 -10.26 5.30
N GLN A 71 13.41 -11.21 6.23
CA GLN A 71 14.61 -11.97 6.60
C GLN A 71 14.95 -12.87 5.41
N PHE A 72 15.70 -12.33 4.46
CA PHE A 72 16.49 -13.18 3.57
C PHE A 72 17.77 -13.57 4.30
N THR A 73 17.86 -14.85 4.61
CA THR A 73 19.01 -15.60 5.17
C THR A 73 19.14 -15.59 6.69
#